data_AF-A0A7N9AW75-F1
#
_entry.id   AF-A0A7N9AW75-F1
#
_cell.length_a   1.000
_cell.length_b   1.000
_cell.length_c   1.000
_cell.angle_alpha   90.00
_cell.angle_beta   90.00
_cell.angle_gamma   90.00
#
_symmetry.space_group_name_H-M   'P 1'
#
loop_
_entity.id
_entity.type
_entity.pdbx_description
1 polymer ?
#
loop_
_entity_poly.entity_id
_entity_poly.type
_entity_poly.pdbx_seq_one_letter_code
_entity_poly.pdbx_strand_id
1 'polypeptide(L)'
;MQLIYQSYSSVKFDTNQILSIVHNYSYDMYKETADWLLERTKIRPKVAIICGSGLGGLAEVLDDKTDFPYSDIPHFPTSTAPGHAGQLVFGRLEDHECVCMKGRFHFYEGYSMHKQGVYGMQSGPAFETIAECEVLHRLGADAIGMSTAPEVVVARHCGLRVFAMSLITNILVRDYDSNEKANEEEVLESTALRTKDLQTFIRNFITKI
;
A
#
# COMPACT_ATOMS: atom_id res chain seq x y z
N MET A 1 -24.03 -23.86 28.51
CA MET A 1 -23.48 -24.05 27.15
C MET A 1 -24.59 -23.72 26.15
N GLN A 2 -24.56 -22.53 25.56
CA GLN A 2 -25.60 -22.03 24.67
C GLN A 2 -24.94 -21.66 23.34
N LEU A 3 -25.01 -22.58 22.37
CA LEU A 3 -24.52 -22.34 21.02
C LEU A 3 -25.48 -21.37 20.32
N ILE A 4 -25.09 -20.10 20.22
CA ILE A 4 -25.78 -19.14 19.36
C ILE A 4 -25.35 -19.43 17.92
N TYR A 5 -26.06 -20.35 17.27
CA TYR A 5 -25.93 -20.58 15.85
C TYR A 5 -26.70 -19.49 15.09
N GLN A 6 -26.08 -18.33 14.91
CA GLN A 6 -26.58 -17.38 13.91
C GLN A 6 -26.39 -18.02 12.54
N SER A 7 -27.48 -18.49 11.94
CA SER A 7 -27.50 -18.88 10.54
C SER A 7 -27.22 -17.63 9.71
N TYR A 8 -25.97 -17.47 9.25
CA TYR A 8 -25.68 -16.57 8.16
C TYR A 8 -26.57 -16.96 6.99
N SER A 9 -27.56 -16.11 6.69
CA SER A 9 -28.33 -16.20 5.46
C SER A 9 -27.32 -16.26 4.31
N SER A 10 -27.42 -17.29 3.47
CA SER A 10 -26.45 -17.55 2.42
C SER A 10 -26.20 -16.30 1.58
N VAL A 11 -25.03 -15.69 1.77
CA VAL A 11 -24.51 -14.68 0.84
C VAL A 11 -24.32 -15.42 -0.47
N LYS A 12 -25.28 -15.26 -1.38
CA LYS A 12 -25.14 -15.71 -2.76
C LYS A 12 -24.07 -14.84 -3.39
N PHE A 13 -22.82 -15.28 -3.32
CA PHE A 13 -21.76 -14.74 -4.14
C PHE A 13 -22.13 -14.97 -5.59
N ASP A 14 -22.61 -13.93 -6.26
CA ASP A 14 -22.83 -13.97 -7.70
C ASP A 14 -21.47 -13.97 -8.40
N THR A 15 -21.08 -15.15 -8.88
CA THR A 15 -19.83 -15.33 -9.61
C THR A 15 -19.79 -14.48 -10.88
N ASN A 16 -20.93 -14.09 -11.46
CA ASN A 16 -20.95 -13.17 -12.60
C ASN A 16 -20.63 -11.74 -12.18
N GLN A 17 -21.02 -11.34 -10.97
CA GLN A 17 -20.70 -10.02 -10.41
C GLN A 17 -19.20 -9.93 -10.04
N ILE A 18 -18.60 -11.04 -9.57
CA ILE A 18 -17.14 -11.13 -9.38
C ILE A 18 -16.44 -11.11 -10.74
N LEU A 19 -16.90 -11.89 -11.72
CA LEU A 19 -16.31 -11.94 -13.06
C LEU A 19 -16.41 -10.58 -13.79
N SER A 20 -17.48 -9.80 -13.60
CA SER A 20 -17.60 -8.47 -14.20
C SER A 20 -16.66 -7.44 -13.58
N ILE A 21 -16.28 -7.59 -12.29
CA ILE A 21 -15.25 -6.75 -11.65
C ILE A 21 -13.85 -7.05 -12.23
N VAL A 22 -13.56 -8.30 -12.59
CA VAL A 22 -12.25 -8.74 -13.10
C VAL A 22 -12.02 -8.38 -14.58
N HIS A 23 -13.09 -8.13 -15.37
CA HIS A 23 -13.01 -7.91 -16.83
C HIS A 23 -12.98 -6.44 -17.28
N ASN A 24 -12.76 -5.48 -16.38
CA ASN A 24 -12.99 -4.05 -16.69
C ASN A 24 -11.82 -3.26 -17.31
N TYR A 25 -10.67 -3.90 -17.59
CA TYR A 25 -9.50 -3.25 -18.20
C TYR A 25 -8.88 -4.10 -19.31
N SER A 26 -8.76 -3.54 -20.51
CA SER A 26 -8.05 -4.17 -21.64
C SER A 26 -6.58 -3.74 -21.69
N TYR A 27 -5.75 -4.49 -22.44
CA TYR A 27 -4.38 -4.08 -22.75
C TYR A 27 -4.33 -2.67 -23.38
N ASP A 28 -5.27 -2.36 -24.28
CA ASP A 28 -5.32 -1.09 -24.96
C ASP A 28 -5.61 0.08 -24.01
N MET A 29 -6.43 -0.13 -22.97
CA MET A 29 -6.65 0.88 -21.92
C MET A 29 -5.37 1.15 -21.14
N TYR A 30 -4.64 0.11 -20.71
CA TYR A 30 -3.34 0.28 -20.05
C TYR A 30 -2.32 0.99 -20.95
N LYS A 31 -2.33 0.69 -22.25
CA LYS A 31 -1.46 1.32 -23.24
C LYS A 31 -1.83 2.80 -23.45
N GLU A 32 -3.12 3.13 -23.57
CA GLU A 32 -3.60 4.50 -23.70
C GLU A 32 -3.19 5.35 -22.49
N THR A 33 -3.39 4.84 -21.27
CA THR A 33 -2.92 5.48 -20.03
C THR A 33 -1.40 5.72 -20.05
N ALA A 34 -0.62 4.73 -20.49
CA ALA A 34 0.84 4.83 -20.57
C ALA A 34 1.30 5.85 -21.62
N ASP A 35 0.74 5.82 -22.83
CA ASP A 35 1.04 6.76 -23.91
C ASP A 35 0.69 8.20 -23.50
N TRP A 36 -0.49 8.40 -22.90
CA TRP A 36 -0.93 9.71 -22.39
C TRP A 36 0.06 10.31 -21.39
N LEU A 37 0.62 9.48 -20.49
CA LEU A 37 1.65 9.90 -19.54
C LEU A 37 2.99 10.19 -20.24
N LEU A 38 3.42 9.31 -21.15
CA LEU A 38 4.69 9.42 -21.89
C LEU A 38 4.75 10.68 -22.78
N GLU A 39 3.63 11.13 -23.32
CA GLU A 39 3.50 12.40 -24.04
C GLU A 39 3.69 13.64 -23.16
N ARG A 40 3.35 13.54 -21.87
CA ARG A 40 3.20 14.69 -20.95
C ARG A 40 4.33 14.87 -19.94
N THR A 41 5.23 13.88 -19.80
CA THR A 41 6.48 14.04 -19.05
C THR A 41 7.69 13.59 -19.88
N LYS A 42 8.86 14.16 -19.59
CA LYS A 42 10.15 13.74 -20.18
C LYS A 42 10.82 12.60 -19.40
N ILE A 43 10.43 12.40 -18.14
CA ILE A 43 10.96 11.35 -17.26
C ILE A 43 10.59 9.97 -17.83
N ARG A 44 11.53 9.02 -17.81
CA ARG A 44 11.35 7.63 -18.31
C ARG A 44 11.71 6.65 -17.19
N PRO A 45 10.83 6.55 -16.18
CA PRO A 45 11.19 6.00 -14.87
C PRO A 45 11.63 4.54 -14.96
N LYS A 46 12.64 4.20 -14.17
CA LYS A 46 13.11 2.82 -13.96
C LYS A 46 12.69 2.25 -12.62
N VAL A 47 12.21 3.12 -11.72
CA VAL A 47 11.72 2.79 -10.39
C VAL A 47 10.30 3.32 -10.25
N ALA A 48 9.38 2.47 -9.80
CA ALA A 48 8.04 2.87 -9.37
C ALA A 48 7.96 2.71 -7.85
N ILE A 49 7.47 3.74 -7.16
CA ILE A 49 7.34 3.78 -5.71
C ILE A 49 5.86 3.96 -5.37
N ILE A 50 5.31 3.07 -4.55
CA ILE A 50 3.95 3.21 -4.05
C ILE A 50 4.04 3.77 -2.64
N CYS A 51 3.68 5.04 -2.47
CA CYS A 51 3.72 5.67 -1.17
C CYS A 51 2.51 5.20 -0.35
N GLY A 52 2.77 4.27 0.57
CA GLY A 52 1.93 4.06 1.75
C GLY A 52 1.82 5.35 2.58
N SER A 53 0.99 5.34 3.61
CA SER A 53 0.96 6.41 4.61
C SER A 53 2.38 6.69 5.14
N GLY A 54 2.68 7.97 5.44
CA GLY A 54 4.02 8.43 5.83
C GLY A 54 5.03 8.58 4.69
N LEU A 55 4.86 7.86 3.58
CA LEU A 55 5.70 8.04 2.39
C LEU A 55 5.17 9.12 1.44
N GLY A 56 4.02 9.75 1.71
CA GLY A 56 3.48 10.83 0.86
C GLY A 56 4.46 11.98 0.62
N GLY A 57 5.25 12.35 1.63
CA GLY A 57 6.30 13.37 1.52
C GLY A 57 7.51 12.96 0.67
N LEU A 58 7.70 11.68 0.35
CA LEU A 58 8.79 11.23 -0.54
C LEU A 58 8.62 11.79 -1.96
N ALA A 59 7.39 11.93 -2.43
CA ALA A 59 7.10 12.51 -3.73
C ALA A 59 7.32 14.04 -3.77
N GLU A 60 7.33 14.71 -2.61
CA GLU A 60 7.62 16.16 -2.52
C GLU A 60 9.12 16.46 -2.60
N VAL A 61 9.98 15.49 -2.28
CA VAL A 61 11.45 15.61 -2.33
C VAL A 61 12.06 15.03 -3.62
N LEU A 62 11.22 14.85 -4.65
CA LEU A 62 11.65 14.55 -6.02
C LEU A 62 12.06 15.83 -6.75
N ASP A 63 13.20 15.76 -7.42
CA ASP A 63 13.68 16.80 -8.34
C ASP A 63 13.02 16.66 -9.72
N ASP A 64 13.03 17.74 -10.53
CA ASP A 64 12.45 17.79 -11.89
C ASP A 64 10.99 17.28 -12.01
N LYS A 65 10.17 17.53 -10.98
CA LYS A 65 8.88 16.83 -10.85
C LYS A 65 7.80 17.24 -11.87
N THR A 66 6.99 16.26 -12.28
CA THR A 66 5.75 16.42 -13.06
C THR A 66 4.62 15.70 -12.33
N ASP A 67 3.64 16.45 -11.81
CA ASP A 67 2.51 15.94 -11.04
C ASP A 67 1.28 15.71 -11.93
N PHE A 68 0.64 14.54 -11.85
CA PHE A 68 -0.61 14.22 -12.55
C PHE A 68 -1.71 13.82 -11.55
N PRO A 69 -2.81 14.58 -11.40
CA PRO A 69 -3.98 14.13 -10.64
C PRO A 69 -4.57 12.85 -11.23
N TYR A 70 -4.96 11.89 -10.39
CA TYR A 70 -5.58 10.63 -10.84
C TYR A 70 -6.87 10.86 -11.63
N SER A 71 -7.59 11.96 -11.38
CA SER A 71 -8.78 12.40 -12.14
C SER A 71 -8.50 12.70 -13.61
N ASP A 72 -7.26 13.06 -13.94
CA ASP A 72 -6.88 13.60 -15.25
C ASP A 72 -6.27 12.50 -16.13
N ILE A 73 -5.85 11.40 -15.51
CA ILE A 73 -5.23 10.25 -16.17
C ILE A 73 -6.33 9.32 -16.71
N PRO A 74 -6.34 8.99 -18.02
CA PRO A 74 -7.32 8.07 -18.59
C PRO A 74 -7.36 6.73 -17.87
N HIS A 75 -8.57 6.22 -17.65
CA HIS A 75 -8.87 4.93 -17.01
C HIS A 75 -8.37 4.75 -15.57
N PHE A 76 -7.83 5.80 -14.94
CA PHE A 76 -7.23 5.68 -13.61
C PHE A 76 -8.30 5.73 -12.49
N PRO A 77 -8.19 4.92 -11.44
CA PRO A 77 -9.11 4.98 -10.31
C PRO A 77 -8.89 6.25 -9.49
N THR A 78 -9.98 6.93 -9.14
CA THR A 78 -9.95 8.08 -8.22
C THR A 78 -9.91 7.62 -6.76
N SER A 79 -9.11 8.28 -5.94
CA SER A 79 -9.06 8.00 -4.50
C SER A 79 -10.18 8.74 -3.77
N THR A 80 -10.98 8.03 -2.99
CA THR A 80 -12.11 8.58 -2.22
C THR A 80 -11.84 8.69 -0.72
N ALA A 81 -10.68 8.21 -0.25
CA ALA A 81 -10.32 8.17 1.16
C ALA A 81 -9.65 9.48 1.65
N PRO A 82 -9.86 9.90 2.91
CA PRO A 82 -9.19 11.07 3.48
C PRO A 82 -7.66 10.95 3.46
N GLY A 83 -6.94 12.06 3.28
CA GLY A 83 -5.48 12.11 3.33
C GLY A 83 -4.75 11.69 2.04
N HIS A 84 -5.45 11.21 1.01
CA HIS A 84 -4.86 10.86 -0.27
C HIS A 84 -4.87 12.04 -1.23
N ALA A 85 -3.69 12.56 -1.58
CA ALA A 85 -3.55 13.60 -2.61
C ALA A 85 -4.06 13.13 -3.99
N GLY A 86 -4.04 11.81 -4.25
CA GLY A 86 -4.59 11.24 -5.49
C GLY A 86 -3.79 11.67 -6.71
N GLN A 87 -2.46 11.54 -6.65
CA GLN A 87 -1.55 12.04 -7.68
C GLN A 87 -0.47 11.02 -8.06
N LEU A 88 -0.13 10.96 -9.34
CA LEU A 88 1.01 10.23 -9.88
C LEU A 88 2.12 11.25 -10.18
N VAL A 89 3.26 11.13 -9.51
CA VAL A 89 4.35 12.11 -9.60
C VAL A 89 5.56 11.49 -10.24
N PHE A 90 5.94 12.01 -11.40
CA PHE A 90 7.20 11.67 -12.05
C PHE A 90 8.28 12.65 -11.58
N GLY A 91 9.52 12.20 -11.47
CA GLY A 91 10.64 13.06 -11.13
C GLY A 91 11.92 12.26 -10.95
N ARG A 92 12.87 12.83 -10.23
CA ARG A 92 14.16 12.21 -9.92
C ARG A 92 14.37 12.10 -8.42
N LEU A 93 14.90 10.96 -7.98
CA LEU A 93 15.40 10.78 -6.62
C LEU A 93 16.89 10.46 -6.71
N GLU A 94 17.74 11.43 -6.34
CA GLU A 94 19.12 11.47 -6.81
C GLU A 94 19.15 11.37 -8.36
N ASP A 95 20.10 10.64 -8.95
CA ASP A 95 20.18 10.47 -10.42
C ASP A 95 19.12 9.51 -11.02
N HIS A 96 18.19 8.97 -10.22
CA HIS A 96 17.25 7.94 -10.66
C HIS A 96 15.89 8.49 -11.06
N GLU A 97 15.51 8.28 -12.32
CA GLU A 97 14.17 8.60 -12.82
C GLU A 97 13.12 7.67 -12.17
N CYS A 98 12.20 8.27 -11.44
CA CYS A 98 11.21 7.61 -10.59
C CYS A 98 9.78 8.04 -10.93
N VAL A 99 8.81 7.19 -10.62
CA VAL A 99 7.39 7.56 -10.54
C VAL A 99 6.81 7.14 -9.19
N CYS A 100 6.18 8.07 -8.49
CA CYS A 100 5.60 7.91 -7.16
C CYS A 100 4.07 7.96 -7.22
N MET A 101 3.40 6.95 -6.68
CA MET A 101 1.95 7.00 -6.43
C MET A 101 1.68 7.65 -5.07
N LYS A 102 1.19 8.90 -5.05
CA LYS A 102 0.78 9.61 -3.82
C LYS A 102 -0.59 9.13 -3.36
N GLY A 103 -0.58 7.95 -2.75
CA GLY A 103 -1.67 7.46 -1.91
C GLY A 103 -1.98 5.97 -2.06
N ARG A 104 -1.55 5.17 -1.07
CA ARG A 104 -2.12 3.89 -0.54
C ARG A 104 -1.77 3.80 0.99
N PHE A 105 -2.07 2.69 1.70
CA PHE A 105 -1.90 2.48 3.18
C PHE A 105 -0.77 1.48 3.55
N HIS A 106 -0.23 1.26 4.77
CA HIS A 106 -0.18 1.94 6.12
C HIS A 106 0.98 1.29 6.95
N PHE A 107 1.69 1.99 7.87
CA PHE A 107 2.95 1.51 8.53
C PHE A 107 3.26 2.08 9.95
N TYR A 108 4.46 1.86 10.55
CA TYR A 108 5.28 2.44 11.70
C TYR A 108 5.30 2.02 13.20
N GLU A 109 6.37 1.29 13.60
CA GLU A 109 6.98 1.21 14.95
C GLU A 109 8.51 1.21 14.82
N GLY A 110 9.18 1.82 15.80
CA GLY A 110 10.62 2.02 15.84
C GLY A 110 11.46 0.82 16.29
N TYR A 111 11.29 -0.35 15.67
CA TYR A 111 12.30 -1.41 15.79
C TYR A 111 13.58 -1.08 15.00
N SER A 112 14.66 -1.80 15.29
CA SER A 112 15.80 -1.92 14.37
C SER A 112 15.31 -2.17 12.93
N MET A 113 15.85 -1.45 11.94
CA MET A 113 15.46 -1.50 10.51
C MET A 113 15.72 -2.84 9.81
N HIS A 114 16.01 -3.90 10.57
CA HIS A 114 16.54 -5.17 10.10
C HIS A 114 15.77 -6.35 10.71
N LYS A 115 14.46 -6.39 10.46
CA LYS A 115 13.67 -7.63 10.51
C LYS A 115 13.20 -7.97 9.10
N GLN A 116 13.32 -9.24 8.73
CA GLN A 116 12.70 -9.84 7.56
C GLN A 116 11.64 -10.80 8.07
N GLY A 117 10.51 -10.89 7.37
CA GLY A 117 9.37 -11.69 7.82
C GLY A 117 8.26 -11.76 6.78
N VAL A 118 7.20 -12.49 7.11
CA VAL A 118 6.03 -12.70 6.26
C VAL A 118 4.98 -11.62 6.54
N TYR A 119 4.51 -10.94 5.49
CA TYR A 119 3.38 -10.02 5.56
C TYR A 119 2.08 -10.75 5.25
N GLY A 120 1.14 -10.77 6.21
CA GLY A 120 -0.23 -11.24 6.02
C GLY A 120 -1.13 -10.10 5.56
N MET A 121 -1.81 -10.27 4.41
CA MET A 121 -2.81 -9.31 3.95
C MET A 121 -4.20 -9.68 4.50
N GLN A 122 -4.90 -8.71 5.07
CA GLN A 122 -6.35 -8.72 5.28
C GLN A 122 -7.07 -7.74 4.34
N SER A 123 -8.40 -7.82 4.22
CA SER A 123 -9.17 -6.87 3.41
C SER A 123 -9.43 -5.53 4.09
N GLY A 124 -9.43 -5.48 5.43
CA GLY A 124 -9.94 -4.35 6.18
C GLY A 124 -11.45 -4.12 5.97
N PRO A 125 -11.99 -2.93 6.31
CA PRO A 125 -11.29 -1.77 6.88
C PRO A 125 -11.13 -1.83 8.42
N ALA A 126 -11.77 -2.78 9.10
CA ALA A 126 -11.58 -2.97 10.53
C ALA A 126 -10.19 -3.54 10.82
N PHE A 127 -9.59 -3.11 11.93
CA PHE A 127 -8.41 -3.77 12.52
C PHE A 127 -8.76 -5.18 13.02
N GLU A 128 -7.73 -6.00 13.13
CA GLU A 128 -7.81 -7.42 13.48
C GLU A 128 -8.28 -7.65 14.92
N THR A 129 -9.16 -8.64 15.11
CA THR A 129 -9.46 -9.16 16.44
C THR A 129 -8.31 -10.02 16.98
N ILE A 130 -8.22 -10.18 18.30
CA ILE A 130 -7.22 -11.04 18.97
C ILE A 130 -7.19 -12.46 18.37
N ALA A 131 -8.36 -13.01 18.01
CA ALA A 131 -8.46 -14.33 17.39
C ALA A 131 -7.87 -14.38 15.97
N GLU A 132 -8.07 -13.33 15.16
CA GLU A 132 -7.49 -13.23 13.81
C GLU A 132 -5.97 -13.02 13.87
N CYS A 133 -5.48 -12.18 14.80
CA CYS A 133 -4.07 -12.02 15.10
C CYS A 133 -3.40 -13.36 15.46
N GLU A 134 -4.02 -14.13 16.37
CA GLU A 134 -3.54 -15.46 16.75
C GLU A 134 -3.49 -16.44 15.58
N VAL A 135 -4.54 -16.45 14.73
CA VAL A 135 -4.56 -17.32 13.54
C VAL A 135 -3.46 -16.94 12.55
N LEU A 136 -3.31 -15.65 12.21
CA LEU A 136 -2.29 -15.20 11.26
C LEU A 136 -0.87 -15.41 11.80
N HIS A 137 -0.63 -15.17 13.09
CA HIS A 137 0.66 -15.46 13.72
C HIS A 137 0.99 -16.97 13.69
N ARG A 138 0.00 -17.85 13.94
CA ARG A 138 0.17 -19.31 13.84
C ARG A 138 0.38 -19.79 12.40
N LEU A 139 -0.12 -19.05 11.42
CA LEU A 139 0.17 -19.25 9.99
C LEU A 139 1.53 -18.67 9.57
N GLY A 140 2.28 -18.07 10.50
CA GLY A 140 3.64 -17.58 10.28
C GLY A 140 3.75 -16.12 9.83
N ALA A 141 2.70 -15.30 9.98
CA ALA A 141 2.77 -13.87 9.72
C ALA A 141 3.57 -13.14 10.83
N ASP A 142 4.51 -12.29 10.40
CA ASP A 142 5.32 -11.40 11.26
C ASP A 142 4.78 -9.96 11.28
N ALA A 143 4.04 -9.58 10.23
CA ALA A 143 3.36 -8.30 10.08
C ALA A 143 2.00 -8.50 9.40
N ILE A 144 1.03 -7.65 9.71
CA ILE A 144 -0.31 -7.70 9.10
C ILE A 144 -0.65 -6.31 8.54
N GLY A 145 -1.44 -6.26 7.48
CA GLY A 145 -2.08 -5.03 7.03
C GLY A 145 -2.99 -5.24 5.82
N MET A 146 -3.44 -4.15 5.22
CA MET A 146 -4.59 -4.15 4.29
C MET A 146 -4.24 -3.84 2.83
N SER A 147 -2.95 -3.93 2.44
CA SER A 147 -2.47 -3.47 1.13
C SER A 147 -1.30 -4.31 0.59
N THR A 148 -0.59 -3.81 -0.42
CA THR A 148 0.72 -4.27 -0.91
C THR A 148 0.73 -5.60 -1.65
N ALA A 149 0.10 -6.66 -1.13
CA ALA A 149 0.12 -7.98 -1.76
C ALA A 149 -0.47 -8.00 -3.19
N PRO A 150 -1.60 -7.32 -3.50
CA PRO A 150 -2.14 -7.27 -4.86
C PRO A 150 -1.18 -6.58 -5.84
N GLU A 151 -0.54 -5.49 -5.41
CA GLU A 151 0.47 -4.77 -6.20
C GLU A 151 1.70 -5.63 -6.48
N VAL A 152 2.19 -6.38 -5.48
CA VAL A 152 3.30 -7.32 -5.63
C VAL A 152 2.94 -8.41 -6.66
N VAL A 153 1.75 -8.99 -6.58
CA VAL A 153 1.29 -10.03 -7.53
C VAL A 153 1.27 -9.50 -8.96
N VAL A 154 0.69 -8.32 -9.21
CA VAL A 154 0.64 -7.71 -10.54
C VAL A 154 2.04 -7.35 -11.05
N ALA A 155 2.89 -6.75 -10.20
CA ALA A 155 4.25 -6.39 -10.57
C ALA A 155 5.10 -7.62 -10.94
N ARG A 156 4.98 -8.72 -10.17
CA ARG A 156 5.67 -9.99 -10.46
C ARG A 156 5.11 -10.69 -11.70
N HIS A 157 3.81 -10.63 -11.95
CA HIS A 157 3.19 -11.14 -13.19
C HIS A 157 3.78 -10.45 -14.43
N CYS A 158 3.99 -9.13 -14.37
CA CYS A 158 4.65 -8.35 -15.42
C CYS A 158 6.19 -8.38 -15.37
N GLY A 159 6.80 -9.28 -14.58
CA GLY A 159 8.25 -9.50 -14.53
C GLY A 159 9.08 -8.45 -13.74
N LEU A 160 8.45 -7.46 -13.12
CA LEU A 160 9.15 -6.39 -12.39
C LEU A 160 9.84 -6.93 -11.13
N ARG A 161 11.04 -6.42 -10.82
CA ARG A 161 11.64 -6.60 -9.48
C ARG A 161 10.80 -5.84 -8.46
N VAL A 162 10.58 -6.44 -7.30
CA VAL A 162 9.80 -5.83 -6.21
C VAL A 162 10.64 -5.81 -4.95
N PHE A 163 10.72 -4.65 -4.31
CA PHE A 163 11.12 -4.48 -2.92
C PHE A 163 9.91 -3.95 -2.17
N ALA A 164 9.57 -4.58 -1.05
CA ALA A 164 8.51 -4.15 -0.15
C ALA A 164 9.07 -4.14 1.26
N MET A 165 8.69 -3.14 2.04
CA MET A 165 9.01 -3.06 3.46
C MET A 165 7.74 -2.67 4.21
N SER A 166 7.51 -3.33 5.34
CA SER A 166 6.55 -2.87 6.33
C SER A 166 7.31 -2.27 7.49
N LEU A 167 6.92 -1.05 7.84
CA LEU A 167 7.25 -0.43 9.10
C LEU A 167 5.96 -0.65 9.95
N ILE A 168 6.04 -0.98 11.25
CA ILE A 168 4.97 -1.74 11.96
C ILE A 168 4.09 -0.87 12.88
N THR A 169 2.94 -0.31 12.46
CA THR A 169 2.15 0.73 13.20
C THR A 169 2.08 0.64 14.73
N ASN A 170 1.86 -0.57 15.22
CA ASN A 170 1.44 -0.89 16.58
C ASN A 170 1.73 -2.38 16.84
N ILE A 171 1.96 -2.77 18.09
CA ILE A 171 1.95 -4.18 18.48
C ILE A 171 0.49 -4.67 18.48
N LEU A 172 0.27 -5.86 17.94
CA LEU A 172 -1.03 -6.53 18.03
C LEU A 172 -1.30 -6.90 19.50
N VAL A 173 -2.39 -6.36 20.05
CA VAL A 173 -2.87 -6.75 21.37
C VAL A 173 -3.28 -8.23 21.33
N ARG A 174 -2.68 -9.05 22.21
CA ARG A 174 -2.93 -10.51 22.31
C ARG A 174 -3.58 -10.93 23.62
N ASP A 175 -3.81 -9.97 24.51
CA ASP A 175 -4.42 -10.18 25.82
C ASP A 175 -5.87 -9.67 25.82
N TYR A 176 -6.80 -10.52 26.26
CA TYR A 176 -8.22 -10.17 26.38
C TYR A 176 -8.51 -9.27 27.57
N ASP A 177 -7.61 -9.20 28.56
CA ASP A 177 -7.72 -8.31 29.72
C ASP A 177 -7.12 -6.90 29.45
N SER A 178 -6.50 -6.69 28.28
CA SER A 178 -5.99 -5.37 27.88
C SER A 178 -7.11 -4.43 27.41
N ASN A 179 -6.97 -3.15 27.75
CA ASN A 179 -7.84 -2.08 27.25
C ASN A 179 -7.28 -1.38 26.00
N GLU A 180 -6.08 -1.73 25.56
CA GLU A 180 -5.44 -1.18 24.36
C GLU A 180 -6.16 -1.64 23.10
N LYS A 181 -6.25 -0.76 22.09
CA LYS A 181 -6.90 -1.05 20.81
C LYS A 181 -6.17 -0.32 19.69
N ALA A 182 -5.88 -1.05 18.62
CA ALA A 182 -5.42 -0.45 17.37
C ALA A 182 -6.43 0.60 16.90
N ASN A 183 -5.92 1.78 16.58
CA ASN A 183 -6.71 2.95 16.23
C ASN A 183 -5.95 3.81 15.21
N GLU A 184 -6.67 4.54 14.35
CA GLU A 184 -6.06 5.33 13.27
C GLU A 184 -5.20 6.50 13.78
N GLU A 185 -5.41 6.98 15.01
CA GLU A 185 -4.67 8.11 15.59
C GLU A 185 -3.23 7.69 15.94
N GLU A 186 -3.04 6.59 16.65
CA GLU A 186 -1.74 5.97 16.95
C GLU A 186 -0.94 5.66 15.67
N VAL A 187 -1.62 5.11 14.65
CA VAL A 187 -1.06 4.95 13.30
C VAL A 187 -0.55 6.28 12.76
N LEU A 188 -1.36 7.33 12.80
CA LEU A 188 -0.99 8.65 12.27
C LEU A 188 0.11 9.36 13.10
N GLU A 189 0.19 9.15 14.40
CA GLU A 189 1.26 9.73 15.23
C GLU A 189 2.61 9.06 14.95
N SER A 190 2.67 7.73 14.97
CA SER A 190 3.87 6.97 14.61
C SER A 190 4.36 7.30 13.19
N THR A 191 3.46 7.75 12.30
CA THR A 191 3.78 8.25 10.95
C THR A 191 4.76 9.41 10.99
N ALA A 192 4.37 10.45 11.72
CA ALA A 192 5.03 11.75 11.68
C ALA A 192 6.46 11.63 12.23
N LEU A 193 6.63 10.78 13.26
CA LEU A 193 7.90 10.51 13.91
C LEU A 193 8.93 9.82 12.99
N ARG A 194 8.49 8.97 12.04
CA ARG A 194 9.39 8.14 11.20
C ARG A 194 9.46 8.53 9.73
N THR A 195 8.69 9.51 9.29
CA THR A 195 8.65 9.98 7.89
C THR A 195 10.05 10.36 7.35
N LYS A 196 10.90 11.05 8.14
CA LYS A 196 12.25 11.45 7.70
C LYS A 196 13.23 10.28 7.61
N ASP A 197 13.14 9.34 8.56
CA ASP A 197 13.97 8.12 8.58
C ASP A 197 13.68 7.28 7.33
N LEU A 198 12.39 7.10 7.00
CA LEU A 198 11.93 6.43 5.78
C LEU A 198 12.44 7.09 4.50
N GLN A 199 12.27 8.42 4.37
CA GLN A 199 12.75 9.14 3.17
C GLN A 199 14.26 8.98 2.99
N THR A 200 15.01 9.05 4.09
CA THR A 200 16.46 8.83 4.10
C THR A 200 16.82 7.41 3.71
N PHE A 201 16.10 6.40 4.22
CA PHE A 201 16.28 5.00 3.84
C PHE A 201 16.01 4.79 2.33
N ILE A 202 14.90 5.30 1.81
CA ILE A 202 14.52 5.10 0.40
C ILE A 202 15.49 5.82 -0.56
N ARG A 203 15.95 7.04 -0.24
CA ARG A 203 17.03 7.72 -1.01
C ARG A 203 18.30 6.86 -1.03
N ASN A 204 18.74 6.36 0.13
CA ASN A 204 19.94 5.52 0.25
C ASN A 204 19.79 4.09 -0.30
N PHE A 205 18.56 3.63 -0.53
CA PHE A 205 18.26 2.36 -1.19
C PHE A 205 18.25 2.51 -2.71
N ILE A 206 17.65 3.60 -3.21
CA ILE A 206 17.54 3.87 -4.65
C ILE A 206 18.91 4.15 -5.30
N THR A 207 19.89 4.66 -4.55
CA THR A 207 21.28 4.77 -5.04
C THR A 207 22.04 3.45 -5.19
N LYS A 208 21.41 2.29 -4.89
CA LYS A 208 22.06 0.97 -4.85
C LYS A 208 21.42 -0.10 -5.74
N ILE A 209 20.43 0.23 -6.57
CA ILE A 209 19.58 -0.72 -7.34
C ILE A 209 19.82 -0.74 -8.83
#